data_AF-A0A8X7YVN0-F1
#
_entry.id   AF-A0A8X7YVN0-F1
#
_cell.length_a   1.000
_cell.length_b   1.000
_cell.length_c   1.000
_cell.angle_alpha   90.00
_cell.angle_beta   90.00
_cell.angle_gamma   90.00
#
_symmetry.space_group_name_H-M   'P 1'
#
loop_
_entity.id
_entity.type
_entity.pdbx_description
1 polymer ?
#
loop_
_entity_poly.entity_id
_entity_poly.type
_entity_poly.pdbx_seq_one_letter_code
_entity_poly.pdbx_strand_id
1 'polypeptide(L)'
;MFIMVLLLHQSYSVFNQSINISIIFSVAREPDLQEWTARTRVYDILHEPVRIAMVGKYTGLSDSYLSVLKALLHASVACRRKLVVEWVAAGDLEDVTATEAPDVYKNAWDLLKGSDGVLVPGGFGDRGVQGKILAAKYARENKVPFLGICLGMQIAVIEFARSALGLHDANSTEFDPETSHPCVIFMPEGSKTYMGGTMRLGSRRTYFKVPNCKSAKLYSNASFVDERHRHRYEVNPNMVPQFENAGLSFVGRDETGRRMEIIELPSHPYFVGTQFHPEFKSRPGKPSALFLGLVAAASGQLDAVLQNYGNESKVLPNGISNGKPTVKTYQNGNAIKSSNGSLNGVYSNGNGVHH
;
A
#
# COMPACT_ATOMS: atom_id res chain seq x y z
N MET A 1 19.68 -3.69 -4.71
CA MET A 1 20.16 -2.43 -4.10
C MET A 1 21.62 -2.55 -3.66
N PHE A 2 22.01 -3.62 -2.93
CA PHE A 2 23.41 -3.95 -2.63
C PHE A 2 24.30 -4.10 -3.87
N ILE A 3 23.81 -4.75 -4.93
CA ILE A 3 24.57 -4.95 -6.17
C ILE A 3 24.91 -3.62 -6.87
N MET A 4 24.05 -2.59 -6.78
CA MET A 4 24.27 -1.33 -7.50
C MET A 4 25.32 -0.44 -6.83
N VAL A 5 25.38 -0.45 -5.49
CA VAL A 5 26.39 0.29 -4.72
C VAL A 5 27.76 -0.39 -4.82
N LEU A 6 27.81 -1.72 -4.79
CA LEU A 6 29.07 -2.47 -4.99
C LEU A 6 29.58 -2.35 -6.43
N LEU A 7 28.68 -2.39 -7.42
CA LEU A 7 29.04 -2.17 -8.83
C LEU A 7 29.55 -0.75 -9.06
N LEU A 8 28.99 0.28 -8.42
CA LEU A 8 29.53 1.63 -8.50
C LEU A 8 30.95 1.70 -7.91
N HIS A 9 31.18 1.06 -6.77
CA HIS A 9 32.49 1.06 -6.11
C HIS A 9 33.54 0.23 -6.88
N GLN A 10 33.15 -0.92 -7.46
CA GLN A 10 34.03 -1.76 -8.28
C GLN A 10 34.30 -1.16 -9.66
N SER A 11 33.31 -0.52 -10.29
CA SER A 11 33.48 0.16 -11.59
C SER A 11 34.47 1.32 -11.50
N TYR A 12 34.52 2.02 -10.36
CA TYR A 12 35.54 3.04 -10.09
C TYR A 12 36.96 2.46 -9.98
N SER A 13 37.12 1.25 -9.46
CA SER A 13 38.45 0.63 -9.27
C SER A 13 39.02 -0.03 -10.54
N VAL A 14 38.16 -0.55 -11.43
CA VAL A 14 38.58 -1.33 -12.62
C VAL A 14 38.85 -0.45 -13.84
N PHE A 15 38.32 0.79 -13.90
CA PHE A 15 38.50 1.70 -15.03
C PHE A 15 39.86 2.45 -15.04
N ASN A 16 40.84 1.97 -14.27
CA ASN A 16 42.11 2.66 -14.02
C ASN A 16 43.32 2.07 -14.77
N GLN A 17 43.10 1.13 -15.70
CA GLN A 17 44.15 0.64 -16.58
C GLN A 17 43.74 0.80 -18.05
N SER A 18 44.42 1.73 -18.73
CA SER A 18 44.60 1.77 -20.19
C SER A 18 43.64 2.62 -21.04
N ILE A 19 43.32 3.85 -20.64
CA ILE A 19 42.88 4.87 -21.62
C ILE A 19 43.49 6.24 -21.28
N ASN A 20 44.07 6.88 -22.28
CA ASN A 20 44.65 8.23 -22.22
C ASN A 20 43.52 9.27 -22.09
N ILE A 21 42.97 9.41 -20.87
CA ILE A 21 41.83 10.27 -20.52
C ILE A 21 42.33 11.41 -19.61
N SER A 22 43.24 12.24 -20.10
CA SER A 22 43.71 13.40 -19.32
C SER A 22 42.69 14.55 -19.25
N ILE A 23 41.62 14.52 -20.07
CA ILE A 23 40.63 15.61 -20.17
C ILE A 23 39.31 15.31 -19.44
N ILE A 24 38.91 14.04 -19.23
CA ILE A 24 37.62 13.71 -18.58
C ILE A 24 37.76 13.56 -17.05
N PHE A 25 38.96 13.28 -16.53
CA PHE A 25 39.15 13.04 -15.09
C PHE A 25 39.28 14.31 -14.22
N SER A 26 39.45 15.51 -14.78
CA SER A 26 39.65 16.72 -13.96
C SER A 26 38.36 17.28 -13.33
N VAL A 27 37.19 16.70 -13.63
CA VAL A 27 35.88 17.23 -13.19
C VAL A 27 35.04 16.21 -12.40
N ALA A 28 35.48 14.95 -12.29
CA ALA A 28 34.74 13.94 -11.52
C ALA A 28 35.03 14.08 -10.02
N ARG A 29 34.12 14.72 -9.28
CA ARG A 29 34.14 14.74 -7.80
C ARG A 29 33.67 13.39 -7.25
N GLU A 30 34.21 12.98 -6.10
CA GLU A 30 33.70 11.81 -5.38
C GLU A 30 32.20 11.97 -5.10
N PRO A 31 31.37 10.93 -5.32
CA PRO A 31 29.96 11.00 -5.04
C PRO A 31 29.72 11.15 -3.53
N ASP A 32 28.86 12.10 -3.15
CA ASP A 32 28.42 12.21 -1.75
C ASP A 32 27.47 11.04 -1.42
N LEU A 33 27.96 10.11 -0.60
CA LEU A 33 27.24 8.92 -0.16
C LEU A 33 26.73 9.03 1.29
N GLN A 34 26.84 10.20 1.94
CA GLN A 34 26.50 10.34 3.35
C GLN A 34 25.03 10.00 3.62
N GLU A 35 24.11 10.53 2.82
CA GLU A 35 22.67 10.28 2.97
C GLU A 35 22.34 8.79 2.77
N TRP A 36 22.91 8.16 1.74
CA TRP A 36 22.71 6.75 1.45
C TRP A 36 23.23 5.86 2.59
N THR A 37 24.41 6.17 3.11
CA THR A 37 25.04 5.45 4.23
C THR A 37 24.22 5.59 5.52
N ALA A 38 23.66 6.77 5.78
CA ALA A 38 22.78 6.97 6.93
C ALA A 38 21.50 6.11 6.82
N ARG A 39 20.91 6.04 5.62
CA ARG A 39 19.69 5.25 5.37
C ARG A 39 19.93 3.75 5.51
N THR A 40 21.04 3.22 5.00
CA THR A 40 21.37 1.80 5.16
C THR A 40 21.56 1.43 6.62
N ARG A 41 22.28 2.26 7.40
CA ARG A 41 22.41 2.06 8.85
C ARG A 41 21.08 2.01 9.57
N VAL A 42 20.14 2.90 9.23
CA VAL A 42 18.78 2.86 9.81
C VAL A 42 18.09 1.56 9.45
N TYR A 43 18.14 1.13 8.18
CA TYR A 43 17.51 -0.10 7.72
C TYR A 43 18.05 -1.34 8.43
N ASP A 44 19.36 -1.42 8.63
CA ASP A 44 20.05 -2.58 9.21
C ASP A 44 19.70 -2.81 10.70
N ILE A 45 19.24 -1.76 11.41
CA ILE A 45 18.87 -1.82 12.84
C ILE A 45 17.36 -1.93 13.08
N LEU A 46 16.54 -2.07 12.03
CA LEU A 46 15.09 -2.21 12.20
C LEU A 46 14.74 -3.62 12.67
N HIS A 47 14.26 -3.74 13.91
CA HIS A 47 13.88 -5.02 14.51
C HIS A 47 12.37 -5.16 14.73
N GLU A 48 11.68 -4.06 15.05
CA GLU A 48 10.25 -4.11 15.33
C GLU A 48 9.44 -4.26 14.05
N PRO A 49 8.68 -5.36 13.88
CA PRO A 49 7.96 -5.63 12.64
C PRO A 49 6.73 -4.73 12.48
N VAL A 50 6.35 -4.49 11.23
CA VAL A 50 5.00 -4.10 10.82
C VAL A 50 4.54 -5.04 9.73
N ARG A 51 3.44 -5.76 9.96
CA ARG A 51 2.90 -6.79 9.07
C ARG A 51 1.82 -6.20 8.19
N ILE A 52 2.02 -6.20 6.88
CA ILE A 52 1.03 -5.73 5.91
C ILE A 52 0.59 -6.90 5.04
N ALA A 53 -0.71 -7.23 5.11
CA ALA A 53 -1.33 -8.17 4.20
C ALA A 53 -1.47 -7.53 2.82
N MET A 54 -0.77 -8.07 1.82
CA MET A 54 -0.95 -7.69 0.43
C MET A 54 -1.90 -8.66 -0.25
N VAL A 55 -3.14 -8.22 -0.47
CA VAL A 55 -4.23 -9.05 -1.00
C VAL A 55 -4.29 -8.89 -2.51
N GLY A 56 -3.68 -9.83 -3.23
CA GLY A 56 -3.42 -9.72 -4.67
C GLY A 56 -3.85 -10.94 -5.47
N LYS A 57 -3.66 -10.86 -6.79
CA LYS A 57 -3.88 -11.98 -7.72
C LYS A 57 -2.65 -12.90 -7.80
N TYR A 58 -1.44 -12.34 -7.64
CA TYR A 58 -0.19 -13.05 -7.88
C TYR A 58 0.70 -13.04 -6.64
N THR A 59 0.47 -13.95 -5.69
CA THR A 59 1.29 -14.05 -4.47
C THR A 59 2.68 -14.67 -4.71
N GLY A 60 2.85 -15.46 -5.77
CA GLY A 60 4.12 -16.10 -6.12
C GLY A 60 5.05 -15.29 -7.04
N LEU A 61 4.63 -14.10 -7.51
CA LEU A 61 5.40 -13.27 -8.46
C LEU A 61 5.62 -11.88 -7.86
N SER A 62 6.62 -11.75 -6.99
CA SER A 62 6.96 -10.48 -6.31
C SER A 62 7.16 -9.31 -7.27
N ASP A 63 7.64 -9.59 -8.49
CA ASP A 63 7.91 -8.57 -9.51
C ASP A 63 6.65 -7.85 -9.99
N SER A 64 5.49 -8.52 -9.94
CA SER A 64 4.19 -7.93 -10.30
C SER A 64 3.81 -6.77 -9.38
N TYR A 65 4.39 -6.72 -8.17
CA TYR A 65 4.09 -5.74 -7.14
C TYR A 65 5.34 -4.96 -6.69
N LEU A 66 6.42 -4.96 -7.48
CA LEU A 66 7.71 -4.37 -7.07
C LEU A 66 7.59 -2.90 -6.66
N SER A 67 6.84 -2.08 -7.41
CA SER A 67 6.63 -0.66 -7.08
C SER A 67 5.92 -0.49 -5.73
N VAL A 68 4.89 -1.29 -5.47
CA VAL A 68 4.12 -1.31 -4.21
C VAL A 68 5.02 -1.74 -3.05
N LEU A 69 5.82 -2.81 -3.24
CA LEU A 69 6.79 -3.28 -2.26
C LEU A 69 7.83 -2.21 -1.90
N LYS A 70 8.37 -1.50 -2.90
CA LYS A 70 9.31 -0.40 -2.64
C LYS A 70 8.63 0.77 -1.93
N ALA A 71 7.39 1.09 -2.25
CA ALA A 71 6.65 2.14 -1.55
C ALA A 71 6.38 1.79 -0.08
N LEU A 72 5.99 0.54 0.22
CA LEU A 72 5.87 0.02 1.59
C LEU A 72 7.21 0.07 2.32
N LEU A 73 8.30 -0.33 1.66
CA LEU A 73 9.64 -0.31 2.25
C LEU A 73 10.09 1.11 2.61
N HIS A 74 9.89 2.09 1.72
CA HIS A 74 10.21 3.48 2.01
C HIS A 74 9.41 3.99 3.22
N ALA A 75 8.11 3.67 3.28
CA ALA A 75 7.25 4.04 4.40
C ALA A 75 7.66 3.36 5.71
N SER A 76 8.00 2.07 5.68
CA SER A 76 8.43 1.32 6.87
C SER A 76 9.73 1.86 7.44
N VAL A 77 10.71 2.19 6.59
CA VAL A 77 11.96 2.81 7.02
C VAL A 77 11.71 4.17 7.66
N ALA A 78 10.83 4.99 7.07
CA ALA A 78 10.45 6.28 7.64
C ALA A 78 9.75 6.14 9.01
N CYS A 79 8.93 5.10 9.20
CA CYS A 79 8.29 4.75 10.47
C CYS A 79 9.18 3.93 11.42
N ARG A 80 10.46 3.69 11.08
CA ARG A 80 11.39 2.84 11.85
C ARG A 80 10.84 1.44 12.17
N ARG A 81 10.13 0.83 11.22
CA ARG A 81 9.62 -0.54 11.33
C ARG A 81 10.22 -1.45 10.26
N LYS A 82 10.50 -2.69 10.65
CA LYS A 82 10.88 -3.78 9.75
C LYS A 82 9.63 -4.23 8.99
N LEU A 83 9.59 -3.98 7.69
CA LEU A 83 8.48 -4.42 6.85
C LEU A 83 8.43 -5.95 6.80
N VAL A 84 7.26 -6.50 7.13
CA VAL A 84 6.89 -7.89 6.86
C VAL A 84 5.67 -7.85 5.95
N VAL A 85 5.77 -8.49 4.79
CA VAL A 85 4.67 -8.57 3.83
C VAL A 85 4.08 -9.96 3.88
N GLU A 86 2.82 -10.05 4.28
CA GLU A 86 2.06 -11.30 4.25
C GLU A 86 1.34 -11.36 2.90
N TRP A 87 1.66 -12.37 2.09
CA TRP A 87 1.09 -12.51 0.75
C TRP A 87 -0.20 -13.30 0.81
N VAL A 88 -1.32 -12.65 0.51
CA VAL A 88 -2.65 -13.28 0.55
C VAL A 88 -3.22 -13.34 -0.85
N ALA A 89 -3.42 -14.54 -1.39
CA ALA A 89 -4.02 -14.69 -2.70
C ALA A 89 -5.52 -14.46 -2.54
N ALA A 90 -6.07 -13.52 -3.30
CA ALA A 90 -7.45 -13.11 -3.11
C ALA A 90 -8.43 -14.27 -3.32
N GLY A 91 -8.20 -15.15 -4.31
CA GLY A 91 -9.04 -16.33 -4.53
C GLY A 91 -9.09 -17.28 -3.33
N ASP A 92 -8.02 -17.32 -2.52
CA ASP A 92 -7.96 -18.21 -1.35
C ASP A 92 -8.88 -17.74 -0.20
N LEU A 93 -9.34 -16.48 -0.24
CA LEU A 93 -10.29 -15.93 0.73
C LEU A 93 -11.75 -16.25 0.40
N GLU A 94 -12.05 -16.81 -0.76
CA GLU A 94 -13.41 -17.01 -1.28
C GLU A 94 -14.06 -18.30 -0.75
N ASP A 95 -15.40 -18.32 -0.67
CA ASP A 95 -16.17 -19.44 -0.11
C ASP A 95 -16.01 -20.74 -0.91
N VAL A 96 -15.74 -20.63 -2.22
CA VAL A 96 -15.36 -21.79 -3.06
C VAL A 96 -14.11 -22.47 -2.49
N THR A 97 -13.08 -21.70 -2.14
CA THR A 97 -11.84 -22.26 -1.56
C THR A 97 -12.09 -22.83 -0.17
N ALA A 98 -13.01 -22.25 0.61
CA ALA A 98 -13.42 -22.81 1.90
C ALA A 98 -13.95 -24.25 1.76
N THR A 99 -14.57 -24.56 0.62
CA THR A 99 -15.14 -25.88 0.31
C THR A 99 -14.11 -26.79 -0.35
N GLU A 100 -13.38 -26.29 -1.35
CA GLU A 100 -12.46 -27.09 -2.18
C GLU A 100 -11.10 -27.33 -1.53
N ALA A 101 -10.59 -26.36 -0.75
CA ALA A 101 -9.28 -26.41 -0.11
C ALA A 101 -9.29 -25.72 1.27
N PRO A 102 -9.93 -26.32 2.30
CA PRO A 102 -10.16 -25.69 3.60
C PRO A 102 -8.88 -25.20 4.30
N ASP A 103 -7.77 -25.94 4.17
CA ASP A 103 -6.48 -25.57 4.78
C ASP A 103 -5.88 -24.33 4.12
N VAL A 104 -6.01 -24.20 2.79
CA VAL A 104 -5.55 -23.03 2.02
C VAL A 104 -6.38 -21.81 2.42
N TYR A 105 -7.70 -21.96 2.47
CA TYR A 105 -8.62 -20.93 2.92
C TYR A 105 -8.30 -20.45 4.34
N LYS A 106 -8.14 -21.40 5.28
CA LYS A 106 -7.80 -21.10 6.67
C LYS A 106 -6.48 -20.33 6.76
N ASN A 107 -5.44 -20.79 6.07
CA ASN A 107 -4.14 -20.13 6.07
C ASN A 107 -4.22 -18.70 5.51
N ALA A 108 -4.94 -18.49 4.41
CA ALA A 108 -5.13 -17.15 3.83
C ALA A 108 -5.83 -16.19 4.80
N TRP A 109 -6.86 -16.66 5.51
CA TRP A 109 -7.54 -15.88 6.54
C TRP A 109 -6.69 -15.64 7.79
N ASP A 110 -5.87 -16.62 8.21
CA ASP A 110 -4.94 -16.46 9.34
C ASP A 110 -3.89 -15.38 9.04
N LEU A 111 -3.33 -15.37 7.82
CA LEU A 111 -2.39 -14.33 7.36
C LEU A 111 -3.04 -12.94 7.33
N LEU A 112 -4.26 -12.82 6.79
CA LEU A 112 -5.01 -11.57 6.75
C LEU A 112 -5.32 -11.05 8.16
N LYS A 113 -5.82 -11.92 9.04
CA LYS A 113 -6.21 -11.56 10.41
C LYS A 113 -5.02 -11.25 11.31
N GLY A 114 -3.87 -11.88 11.06
CA GLY A 114 -2.62 -11.64 11.79
C GLY A 114 -1.83 -10.40 11.34
N SER A 115 -2.32 -9.65 10.35
CA SER A 115 -1.63 -8.46 9.83
C SER A 115 -2.08 -7.17 10.52
N ASP A 116 -1.14 -6.23 10.66
CA ASP A 116 -1.36 -4.90 11.28
C ASP A 116 -2.03 -3.91 10.31
N GLY A 117 -2.01 -4.21 9.01
CA GLY A 117 -2.64 -3.42 7.96
C GLY A 117 -2.92 -4.25 6.70
N VAL A 118 -3.86 -3.79 5.89
CA VAL A 118 -4.30 -4.45 4.65
C VAL A 118 -4.07 -3.51 3.46
N LEU A 119 -3.48 -4.03 2.39
CA LEU A 119 -3.30 -3.33 1.13
C LEU A 119 -3.92 -4.15 -0.01
N VAL A 120 -4.83 -3.52 -0.75
CA VAL A 120 -5.38 -4.06 -2.00
C VAL A 120 -4.81 -3.25 -3.16
N PRO A 121 -3.88 -3.81 -3.96
CA PRO A 121 -3.23 -3.09 -5.05
C PRO A 121 -4.15 -2.98 -6.28
N GLY A 122 -3.67 -2.29 -7.31
CA GLY A 122 -4.31 -2.30 -8.62
C GLY A 122 -4.38 -3.70 -9.23
N GLY A 123 -5.31 -3.89 -10.17
CA GLY A 123 -5.51 -5.16 -10.86
C GLY A 123 -6.40 -4.98 -12.09
N PHE A 124 -6.68 -6.10 -12.76
CA PHE A 124 -7.58 -6.16 -13.91
C PHE A 124 -8.25 -7.54 -13.97
N GLY A 125 -9.46 -7.57 -14.52
CA GLY A 125 -10.29 -8.77 -14.60
C GLY A 125 -10.95 -9.14 -13.27
N ASP A 126 -11.85 -10.11 -13.37
CA ASP A 126 -12.76 -10.59 -12.32
C ASP A 126 -12.11 -11.50 -11.27
N ARG A 127 -10.98 -12.15 -11.59
CA ARG A 127 -10.36 -13.13 -10.71
C ARG A 127 -9.97 -12.54 -9.34
N GLY A 128 -10.47 -13.18 -8.29
CA GLY A 128 -10.18 -12.78 -6.91
C GLY A 128 -10.83 -11.44 -6.55
N VAL A 129 -11.86 -10.99 -7.26
CA VAL A 129 -12.60 -9.77 -6.88
C VAL A 129 -13.37 -10.00 -5.59
N GLN A 130 -14.06 -11.13 -5.44
CA GLN A 130 -14.82 -11.43 -4.22
C GLN A 130 -13.91 -11.52 -3.00
N GLY A 131 -12.76 -12.19 -3.13
CA GLY A 131 -11.78 -12.24 -2.03
C GLY A 131 -11.25 -10.87 -1.61
N LYS A 132 -11.02 -9.94 -2.56
CA LYS A 132 -10.62 -8.56 -2.25
C LYS A 132 -11.74 -7.80 -1.53
N ILE A 133 -13.00 -8.01 -1.93
CA ILE A 133 -14.18 -7.43 -1.26
C ILE A 133 -14.25 -7.93 0.19
N LEU A 134 -14.07 -9.24 0.41
CA LEU A 134 -14.03 -9.84 1.75
C LEU A 134 -12.90 -9.26 2.61
N ALA A 135 -11.71 -9.06 2.04
CA ALA A 135 -10.59 -8.43 2.75
C ALA A 135 -10.86 -6.97 3.12
N ALA A 136 -11.44 -6.18 2.20
CA ALA A 136 -11.82 -4.79 2.48
C ALA A 136 -12.89 -4.72 3.59
N LYS A 137 -13.87 -5.63 3.56
CA LYS A 137 -14.91 -5.76 4.59
C LYS A 137 -14.30 -6.06 5.95
N TYR A 138 -13.43 -7.07 5.99
CA TYR A 138 -12.71 -7.44 7.22
C TYR A 138 -11.96 -6.23 7.80
N ALA A 139 -11.20 -5.52 6.96
CA ALA A 139 -10.46 -4.35 7.40
C ALA A 139 -11.39 -3.26 7.98
N ARG A 140 -12.46 -2.91 7.26
CA ARG A 140 -13.44 -1.91 7.66
C ARG A 140 -14.11 -2.23 9.00
N GLU A 141 -14.60 -3.46 9.15
CA GLU A 141 -15.37 -3.90 10.32
C GLU A 141 -14.48 -4.08 11.56
N ASN A 142 -13.24 -4.54 11.38
CA ASN A 142 -12.31 -4.81 12.48
C ASN A 142 -11.34 -3.65 12.76
N LYS A 143 -11.56 -2.49 12.13
CA LYS A 143 -10.74 -1.27 12.29
C LYS A 143 -9.26 -1.49 11.95
N VAL A 144 -8.95 -2.43 11.04
CA VAL A 144 -7.58 -2.68 10.57
C VAL A 144 -7.23 -1.66 9.49
N PRO A 145 -6.12 -0.91 9.62
CA PRO A 145 -5.66 0.05 8.61
C PRO A 145 -5.70 -0.49 7.19
N PHE A 146 -6.33 0.23 6.27
CA PHE A 146 -6.57 -0.21 4.90
C PHE A 146 -6.10 0.83 3.87
N LEU A 147 -5.45 0.36 2.81
CA LEU A 147 -5.15 1.14 1.61
C LEU A 147 -5.58 0.40 0.34
N GLY A 148 -6.53 0.98 -0.39
CA GLY A 148 -6.93 0.52 -1.72
C GLY A 148 -6.30 1.36 -2.83
N ILE A 149 -5.64 0.73 -3.81
CA ILE A 149 -4.99 1.42 -4.94
C ILE A 149 -5.69 1.04 -6.24
N CYS A 150 -6.12 2.04 -7.03
CA CYS A 150 -6.80 1.86 -8.30
C CYS A 150 -8.00 0.92 -8.14
N LEU A 151 -7.91 -0.33 -8.62
CA LEU A 151 -8.92 -1.36 -8.35
C LEU A 151 -9.23 -1.49 -6.85
N GLY A 152 -8.24 -1.40 -5.95
CA GLY A 152 -8.48 -1.48 -4.51
C GLY A 152 -9.42 -0.40 -3.96
N MET A 153 -9.43 0.80 -4.53
CA MET A 153 -10.44 1.81 -4.19
C MET A 153 -11.84 1.40 -4.67
N GLN A 154 -11.93 0.89 -5.90
CA GLN A 154 -13.19 0.43 -6.47
C GLN A 154 -13.79 -0.72 -5.64
N ILE A 155 -12.95 -1.67 -5.22
CA ILE A 155 -13.32 -2.75 -4.30
C ILE A 155 -13.88 -2.20 -2.99
N ALA A 156 -13.23 -1.20 -2.39
CA ALA A 156 -13.71 -0.60 -1.14
C ALA A 156 -15.08 0.08 -1.31
N VAL A 157 -15.35 0.72 -2.45
CA VAL A 157 -16.67 1.29 -2.77
C VAL A 157 -17.73 0.20 -2.94
N ILE A 158 -17.41 -0.86 -3.69
CA ILE A 158 -18.31 -2.01 -3.89
C ILE A 158 -18.62 -2.70 -2.56
N GLU A 159 -17.60 -2.93 -1.74
CA GLU A 159 -17.75 -3.51 -0.41
C GLU A 159 -18.69 -2.67 0.45
N PHE A 160 -18.45 -1.36 0.54
CA PHE A 160 -19.25 -0.46 1.35
C PHE A 160 -20.72 -0.40 0.86
N ALA A 161 -20.95 -0.44 -0.45
CA ALA A 161 -22.30 -0.52 -1.01
C ALA A 161 -23.02 -1.79 -0.56
N ARG A 162 -22.35 -2.94 -0.64
CA ARG A 162 -22.95 -4.23 -0.27
C ARG A 162 -23.23 -4.35 1.21
N SER A 163 -22.32 -3.87 2.05
CA SER A 163 -22.36 -4.08 3.49
C SER A 163 -23.06 -2.94 4.23
N ALA A 164 -22.67 -1.70 4.00
CA ALA A 164 -23.16 -0.54 4.75
C ALA A 164 -24.43 0.07 4.15
N LEU A 165 -24.62 -0.02 2.82
CA LEU A 165 -25.85 0.44 2.15
C LEU A 165 -26.87 -0.68 1.91
N GLY A 166 -26.51 -1.94 2.14
CA GLY A 166 -27.40 -3.09 1.90
C GLY A 166 -27.68 -3.39 0.43
N LEU A 167 -26.89 -2.83 -0.49
CA LEU A 167 -27.03 -3.05 -1.94
C LEU A 167 -26.28 -4.32 -2.34
N HIS A 168 -26.86 -5.49 -2.05
CA HIS A 168 -26.13 -6.77 -2.09
C HIS A 168 -25.57 -7.15 -3.47
N ASP A 169 -26.23 -6.76 -4.56
CA ASP A 169 -25.78 -6.99 -5.94
C ASP A 169 -24.87 -5.87 -6.47
N ALA A 170 -24.58 -4.84 -5.67
CA ALA A 170 -23.71 -3.74 -6.08
C ALA A 170 -22.38 -4.23 -6.63
N ASN A 171 -21.98 -3.71 -7.79
CA ASN A 171 -20.77 -4.15 -8.46
C ASN A 171 -20.19 -3.09 -9.40
N SER A 172 -19.03 -3.41 -9.99
CA SER A 172 -18.51 -2.72 -11.16
C SER A 172 -19.14 -3.29 -12.43
N THR A 173 -19.48 -2.43 -13.39
CA THR A 173 -19.88 -2.87 -14.73
C THR A 173 -18.73 -3.56 -15.49
N GLU A 174 -17.50 -3.52 -14.97
CA GLU A 174 -16.38 -4.35 -15.48
C GLU A 174 -16.59 -5.84 -15.18
N PHE A 175 -17.15 -6.17 -14.01
CA PHE A 175 -17.26 -7.55 -13.52
C PHE A 175 -18.67 -8.11 -13.66
N ASP A 176 -19.66 -7.24 -13.55
CA ASP A 176 -21.07 -7.60 -13.65
C ASP A 176 -21.82 -6.46 -14.38
N PRO A 177 -21.97 -6.55 -15.70
CA PRO A 177 -22.67 -5.55 -16.50
C PRO A 177 -24.16 -5.44 -16.18
N GLU A 178 -24.75 -6.47 -15.59
CA GLU A 178 -26.21 -6.59 -15.34
C GLU A 178 -26.60 -6.18 -13.92
N THR A 179 -25.64 -5.79 -13.07
CA THR A 179 -25.91 -5.29 -11.71
C THR A 179 -26.94 -4.16 -11.72
N SER A 180 -27.93 -4.24 -10.82
CA SER A 180 -28.91 -3.16 -10.66
C SER A 180 -28.34 -1.95 -9.90
N HIS A 181 -27.19 -2.12 -9.26
CA HIS A 181 -26.49 -1.07 -8.49
C HIS A 181 -25.03 -0.88 -8.99
N PRO A 182 -24.84 -0.30 -10.19
CA PRO A 182 -23.52 -0.13 -10.80
C PRO A 182 -22.72 0.97 -10.08
N CYS A 183 -22.00 0.59 -9.02
CA CYS A 183 -21.22 1.49 -8.17
C CYS A 183 -19.98 2.03 -8.88
N VAL A 184 -19.46 1.26 -9.84
CA VAL A 184 -18.30 1.61 -10.64
C VAL A 184 -18.67 1.38 -12.11
N ILE A 185 -18.49 2.40 -12.94
CA ILE A 185 -18.95 2.44 -14.33
C ILE A 185 -17.80 2.76 -15.27
N PHE A 186 -17.92 2.32 -16.53
CA PHE A 186 -16.98 2.69 -17.58
C PHE A 186 -17.11 4.18 -17.89
N MET A 187 -16.08 4.98 -17.60
CA MET A 187 -16.07 6.43 -17.85
C MET A 187 -14.73 6.88 -18.43
N PRO A 188 -14.42 6.47 -19.68
CA PRO A 188 -13.13 6.72 -20.31
C PRO A 188 -12.87 8.21 -20.51
N GLU A 189 -11.61 8.55 -20.73
CA GLU A 189 -11.24 9.85 -21.27
C GLU A 189 -11.41 9.82 -22.80
N GLY A 190 -11.64 10.96 -23.44
CA GLY A 190 -11.85 11.01 -24.88
C GLY A 190 -11.54 12.38 -25.43
N SER A 191 -10.63 12.41 -26.40
CA SER A 191 -10.30 13.59 -27.20
C SER A 191 -11.02 13.52 -28.54
N LYS A 192 -11.37 14.66 -29.13
CA LYS A 192 -11.89 14.74 -30.51
C LYS A 192 -10.90 14.21 -31.56
N THR A 193 -9.62 13.99 -31.21
CA THR A 193 -8.55 13.54 -32.13
C THR A 193 -8.35 12.02 -32.23
N TYR A 194 -8.84 11.22 -31.29
CA TYR A 194 -8.70 9.75 -31.33
C TYR A 194 -10.09 9.12 -31.23
N MET A 195 -10.49 8.37 -32.26
CA MET A 195 -11.78 7.67 -32.26
C MET A 195 -11.73 6.50 -31.27
N GLY A 196 -12.55 6.57 -30.21
CA GLY A 196 -12.68 5.53 -29.16
C GLY A 196 -12.44 6.07 -27.74
N GLY A 197 -13.05 5.43 -26.73
CA GLY A 197 -12.82 5.76 -25.32
C GLY A 197 -11.41 5.39 -24.89
N THR A 198 -10.58 6.39 -24.58
CA THR A 198 -9.19 6.20 -24.16
C THR A 198 -9.07 5.97 -22.65
N MET A 199 -8.05 5.22 -22.25
CA MET A 199 -7.71 4.98 -20.84
C MET A 199 -7.28 6.30 -20.18
N ARG A 200 -7.74 6.56 -18.95
CA ARG A 200 -7.20 7.64 -18.12
C ARG A 200 -5.77 7.28 -17.72
N LEU A 201 -4.81 8.00 -18.29
CA LEU A 201 -3.39 7.65 -18.23
C LEU A 201 -2.51 8.87 -17.95
N GLY A 202 -1.47 8.66 -17.14
CA GLY A 202 -0.43 9.67 -16.89
C GLY A 202 -0.72 10.55 -15.69
N SER A 203 0.00 11.66 -15.59
CA SER A 203 -0.13 12.59 -14.45
C SER A 203 -1.44 13.37 -14.56
N ARG A 204 -2.28 13.32 -13.53
CA ARG A 204 -3.51 14.11 -13.44
C ARG A 204 -3.58 14.76 -12.06
N ARG A 205 -4.25 15.91 -12.02
CA ARG A 205 -4.46 16.66 -10.79
C ARG A 205 -5.68 16.14 -10.04
N THR A 206 -5.51 15.93 -8.74
CA THR A 206 -6.56 15.62 -7.78
C THR A 206 -6.64 16.73 -6.75
N TYR A 207 -7.80 17.37 -6.63
CA TYR A 207 -8.07 18.43 -5.65
C TYR A 207 -8.68 17.84 -4.38
N PHE A 208 -8.17 18.25 -3.22
CA PHE A 208 -8.82 17.93 -1.95
C PHE A 208 -10.03 18.84 -1.76
N LYS A 209 -11.21 18.24 -1.56
CA LYS A 209 -12.49 18.96 -1.40
C LYS A 209 -12.99 18.98 0.03
N VAL A 210 -12.47 18.08 0.88
CA VAL A 210 -12.87 17.97 2.28
C VAL A 210 -11.76 18.52 3.17
N PRO A 211 -12.04 19.54 4.01
CA PRO A 211 -11.04 20.10 4.91
C PRO A 211 -10.65 19.06 5.97
N ASN A 212 -9.40 19.13 6.44
CA ASN A 212 -8.87 18.29 7.52
C ASN A 212 -8.90 16.76 7.26
N CYS A 213 -9.12 16.31 6.03
CA CYS A 213 -9.01 14.89 5.67
C CYS A 213 -7.58 14.36 5.89
N LYS A 214 -7.45 13.07 6.18
CA LYS A 214 -6.15 12.47 6.54
C LYS A 214 -5.18 12.54 5.36
N SER A 215 -5.68 12.34 4.15
CA SER A 215 -4.90 12.38 2.91
C SER A 215 -4.29 13.76 2.69
N ALA A 216 -5.07 14.85 2.78
CA ALA A 216 -4.54 16.20 2.63
C ALA A 216 -3.43 16.48 3.67
N LYS A 217 -3.63 16.09 4.94
CA LYS A 217 -2.61 16.23 5.99
C LYS A 217 -1.32 15.48 5.68
N LEU A 218 -1.42 14.23 5.18
CA LEU A 218 -0.26 13.44 4.75
C LEU A 218 0.47 14.06 3.55
N TYR A 219 -0.24 14.83 2.73
CA TYR A 219 0.32 15.63 1.64
C TYR A 219 0.63 17.09 2.09
N SER A 220 1.05 17.30 3.34
CA SER A 220 1.42 18.61 3.91
C SER A 220 0.35 19.69 3.74
N ASN A 221 -0.94 19.33 3.87
CA ASN A 221 -2.09 20.20 3.68
C ASN A 221 -2.16 20.87 2.29
N ALA A 222 -1.61 20.23 1.25
CA ALA A 222 -1.74 20.70 -0.11
C ALA A 222 -3.22 20.80 -0.53
N SER A 223 -3.55 21.79 -1.37
CA SER A 223 -4.90 21.93 -1.95
C SER A 223 -5.16 20.93 -3.09
N PHE A 224 -4.09 20.45 -3.73
CA PHE A 224 -4.14 19.43 -4.77
C PHE A 224 -2.85 18.62 -4.81
N VAL A 225 -2.90 17.46 -5.47
CA VAL A 225 -1.75 16.62 -5.79
C VAL A 225 -1.80 16.19 -7.25
N ASP A 226 -0.63 16.08 -7.88
CA ASP A 226 -0.50 15.52 -9.23
C ASP A 226 0.04 14.09 -9.12
N GLU A 227 -0.78 13.09 -9.46
CA GLU A 227 -0.45 11.67 -9.32
C GLU A 227 -0.70 10.91 -10.63
N ARG A 228 -0.14 9.71 -10.76
CA ARG A 228 -0.21 8.94 -12.02
C ARG A 228 -1.40 7.99 -12.03
N HIS A 229 -2.22 8.05 -13.07
CA HIS A 229 -3.37 7.18 -13.29
C HIS A 229 -3.10 6.17 -14.41
N ARG A 230 -3.79 5.03 -14.34
CA ARG A 230 -3.83 4.00 -15.38
C ARG A 230 -5.07 3.12 -15.20
N HIS A 231 -6.25 3.66 -15.53
CA HIS A 231 -7.53 2.94 -15.38
C HIS A 231 -8.59 3.44 -16.36
N ARG A 232 -9.74 2.78 -16.40
CA ARG A 232 -10.87 3.09 -17.31
C ARG A 232 -12.22 3.25 -16.62
N TYR A 233 -12.31 2.79 -15.38
CA TYR A 233 -13.55 2.71 -14.63
C TYR A 233 -13.50 3.69 -13.47
N GLU A 234 -14.64 4.29 -13.18
CA GLU A 234 -14.80 5.36 -12.19
C GLU A 234 -15.99 5.06 -11.30
N VAL A 235 -15.97 5.59 -10.07
CA VAL A 235 -17.16 5.56 -9.20
C VAL A 235 -18.31 6.26 -9.92
N ASN A 236 -19.48 5.63 -9.92
CA ASN A 236 -20.69 6.18 -10.55
C ASN A 236 -21.10 7.48 -9.85
N PRO A 237 -21.01 8.65 -10.53
CA PRO A 237 -21.31 9.93 -9.90
C PRO A 237 -22.73 10.03 -9.33
N ASN A 238 -23.69 9.28 -9.88
CA ASN A 238 -25.08 9.27 -9.42
C ASN A 238 -25.25 8.62 -8.04
N MET A 239 -24.33 7.74 -7.64
CA MET A 239 -24.38 7.04 -6.36
C MET A 239 -23.57 7.75 -5.26
N VAL A 240 -22.72 8.72 -5.63
CA VAL A 240 -21.86 9.47 -4.69
C VAL A 240 -22.63 10.06 -3.50
N PRO A 241 -23.80 10.73 -3.68
CA PRO A 241 -24.56 11.25 -2.55
C PRO A 241 -24.99 10.17 -1.54
N GLN A 242 -25.33 8.97 -2.02
CA GLN A 242 -25.75 7.87 -1.15
C GLN A 242 -24.59 7.39 -0.26
N PHE A 243 -23.39 7.27 -0.84
CA PHE A 243 -22.16 6.92 -0.10
C PHE A 243 -21.78 7.99 0.93
N GLU A 244 -21.80 9.28 0.56
CA GLU A 244 -21.46 10.38 1.46
C GLU A 244 -22.44 10.45 2.64
N ASN A 245 -23.75 10.27 2.39
CA ASN A 245 -24.78 10.22 3.43
C ASN A 245 -24.61 9.05 4.41
N ALA A 246 -24.04 7.93 3.96
CA ALA A 246 -23.73 6.78 4.80
C ALA A 246 -22.35 6.86 5.47
N GLY A 247 -21.58 7.93 5.21
CA GLY A 247 -20.32 8.22 5.90
C GLY A 247 -19.05 7.86 5.13
N LEU A 248 -19.13 7.32 3.91
CA LEU A 248 -17.96 7.17 3.04
C LEU A 248 -17.70 8.49 2.31
N SER A 249 -16.58 9.14 2.61
CA SER A 249 -16.28 10.49 2.13
C SER A 249 -15.38 10.47 0.89
N PHE A 250 -15.77 11.17 -0.18
CA PHE A 250 -14.91 11.39 -1.36
C PHE A 250 -14.10 12.67 -1.20
N VAL A 251 -12.95 12.54 -0.55
CA VAL A 251 -12.11 13.67 -0.15
C VAL A 251 -11.29 14.27 -1.29
N GLY A 252 -11.01 13.49 -2.33
CA GLY A 252 -10.24 13.90 -3.51
C GLY A 252 -11.08 13.78 -4.77
N ARG A 253 -11.10 14.81 -5.62
CA ARG A 253 -11.83 14.83 -6.90
C ARG A 253 -10.97 15.37 -8.02
N ASP A 254 -11.28 15.02 -9.26
CA ASP A 254 -10.63 15.59 -10.44
C ASP A 254 -10.97 17.09 -10.63
N GLU A 255 -10.39 17.71 -11.65
CA GLU A 255 -10.60 19.14 -11.94
C GLU A 255 -12.06 19.46 -12.26
N THR A 256 -12.78 18.52 -12.89
CA THR A 256 -14.20 18.68 -13.21
C THR A 256 -15.11 18.46 -12.00
N GLY A 257 -14.59 17.86 -10.92
CA GLY A 257 -15.35 17.43 -9.76
C GLY A 257 -16.25 16.22 -10.01
N ARG A 258 -16.23 15.63 -11.22
CA ARG A 258 -17.08 14.49 -11.59
C ARG A 258 -16.46 13.15 -11.22
N ARG A 259 -15.13 13.04 -11.24
CA ARG A 259 -14.42 11.81 -10.87
C ARG A 259 -13.99 11.87 -9.43
N MET A 260 -14.25 10.79 -8.71
CA MET A 260 -13.83 10.64 -7.32
C MET A 260 -12.49 9.91 -7.29
N GLU A 261 -11.48 10.55 -6.73
CA GLU A 261 -10.08 10.11 -6.85
C GLU A 261 -9.51 9.58 -5.53
N ILE A 262 -10.09 9.99 -4.40
CA ILE A 262 -9.69 9.52 -3.06
C ILE A 262 -10.95 9.36 -2.19
N ILE A 263 -11.08 8.20 -1.54
CA ILE A 263 -12.07 7.94 -0.49
C ILE A 263 -11.41 7.87 0.88
N GLU A 264 -12.15 8.30 1.90
CA GLU A 264 -11.84 8.05 3.31
C GLU A 264 -13.10 7.60 4.04
N LEU A 265 -12.95 6.72 5.03
CA LEU A 265 -13.99 6.47 6.04
C LEU A 265 -13.59 7.20 7.35
N PRO A 266 -14.19 8.36 7.67
CA PRO A 266 -13.75 9.18 8.80
C PRO A 266 -13.80 8.48 10.16
N SER A 267 -14.77 7.58 10.35
CA SER A 267 -14.97 6.78 11.57
C SER A 267 -13.96 5.63 11.74
N HIS A 268 -13.02 5.47 10.81
CA HIS A 268 -12.01 4.41 10.83
C HIS A 268 -10.60 5.00 11.07
N PRO A 269 -9.71 4.31 11.83
CA PRO A 269 -8.36 4.81 12.12
C PRO A 269 -7.60 5.20 10.84
N TYR A 270 -7.57 4.29 9.86
CA TYR A 270 -7.07 4.58 8.52
C TYR A 270 -7.76 3.68 7.49
N PHE A 271 -8.71 4.21 6.73
CA PHE A 271 -9.34 3.48 5.62
C PHE A 271 -9.36 4.44 4.44
N VAL A 272 -8.39 4.27 3.56
CA VAL A 272 -8.15 5.17 2.43
C VAL A 272 -8.15 4.34 1.15
N GLY A 273 -8.81 4.86 0.12
CA GLY A 273 -8.73 4.32 -1.22
C GLY A 273 -8.36 5.44 -2.18
N THR A 274 -7.56 5.16 -3.19
CA THR A 274 -7.29 6.11 -4.26
C THR A 274 -7.35 5.46 -5.64
N GLN A 275 -7.77 6.22 -6.64
CA GLN A 275 -7.77 5.81 -8.05
C GLN A 275 -6.38 5.88 -8.69
N PHE A 276 -5.51 6.80 -8.26
CA PHE A 276 -4.15 6.89 -8.79
C PHE A 276 -3.23 5.80 -8.21
N HIS A 277 -2.01 5.76 -8.72
CA HIS A 277 -0.93 4.87 -8.29
C HIS A 277 0.11 5.64 -7.47
N PRO A 278 -0.10 5.81 -6.14
CA PRO A 278 0.78 6.58 -5.27
C PRO A 278 2.18 5.97 -5.14
N GLU A 279 2.36 4.70 -5.50
CA GLU A 279 3.63 3.99 -5.42
C GLU A 279 4.68 4.55 -6.38
N PHE A 280 4.28 5.10 -7.54
CA PHE A 280 5.22 5.57 -8.57
C PHE A 280 5.99 6.83 -8.17
N LYS A 281 5.46 7.62 -7.24
CA LYS A 281 6.13 8.82 -6.71
C LYS A 281 6.88 8.58 -5.40
N SER A 282 6.87 7.36 -4.87
CA SER A 282 7.61 7.00 -3.66
C SER A 282 9.13 7.00 -3.90
N ARG A 283 9.90 7.54 -2.96
CA ARG A 283 11.38 7.56 -2.97
C ARG A 283 11.92 7.20 -1.57
N PRO A 284 13.15 6.66 -1.44
CA PRO A 284 13.73 6.31 -0.15
C PRO A 284 13.76 7.44 0.89
N GLY A 285 13.89 8.70 0.44
CA GLY A 285 13.86 9.90 1.29
C GLY A 285 12.55 10.66 1.33
N LYS A 286 11.59 10.26 0.50
CA LYS A 286 10.27 10.88 0.40
C LYS A 286 9.27 9.75 0.13
N PRO A 287 8.88 9.01 1.18
CA PRO A 287 7.91 7.93 1.01
C PRO A 287 6.61 8.49 0.47
N SER A 288 5.86 7.65 -0.25
CA SER A 288 4.53 8.04 -0.71
C SER A 288 3.61 8.31 0.49
N ALA A 289 2.89 9.43 0.45
CA ALA A 289 2.09 9.94 1.56
C ALA A 289 1.05 8.92 2.06
N LEU A 290 0.34 8.26 1.14
CA LEU A 290 -0.69 7.26 1.50
C LEU A 290 -0.08 5.96 2.02
N PHE A 291 1.09 5.54 1.52
CA PHE A 291 1.82 4.40 2.09
C PHE A 291 2.36 4.70 3.48
N LEU A 292 2.88 5.92 3.70
CA LEU A 292 3.30 6.39 5.01
C LEU A 292 2.13 6.40 5.99
N GLY A 293 0.96 6.89 5.56
CA GLY A 293 -0.27 6.85 6.34
C GLY A 293 -0.66 5.43 6.77
N LEU A 294 -0.66 4.47 5.83
CA LEU A 294 -0.96 3.07 6.12
C LEU A 294 0.00 2.49 7.17
N VAL A 295 1.31 2.62 6.95
CA VAL A 295 2.32 2.02 7.85
C VAL A 295 2.34 2.72 9.20
N ALA A 296 2.15 4.04 9.24
CA ALA A 296 2.03 4.78 10.48
C ALA A 296 0.79 4.35 11.27
N ALA A 297 -0.34 4.14 10.61
CA ALA A 297 -1.56 3.63 11.24
C ALA A 297 -1.37 2.20 11.78
N ALA A 298 -0.82 1.30 10.97
CA ALA A 298 -0.52 -0.08 11.34
C ALA A 298 0.45 -0.19 12.53
N SER A 299 1.33 0.80 12.69
CA SER A 299 2.32 0.82 13.77
C SER A 299 1.99 1.75 14.95
N GLY A 300 0.77 2.30 15.00
CA GLY A 300 0.30 3.19 16.07
C GLY A 300 0.95 4.58 16.11
N GLN A 301 1.54 5.03 14.99
CA GLN A 301 2.29 6.28 14.85
C GLN A 301 1.55 7.35 14.02
N LEU A 302 0.33 7.08 13.54
CA LEU A 302 -0.38 7.96 12.61
C LEU A 302 -0.57 9.38 13.17
N ASP A 303 -1.02 9.52 14.41
CA ASP A 303 -1.28 10.85 14.99
C ASP A 303 -0.02 11.72 15.05
N ALA A 304 1.12 11.12 15.42
CA ALA A 304 2.42 11.80 15.42
C ALA A 304 2.83 12.24 14.00
N VAL A 305 2.61 11.39 12.99
CA VAL A 305 2.87 11.71 11.59
C VAL A 305 1.98 12.87 11.13
N LEU A 306 0.67 12.83 11.41
CA LEU A 306 -0.26 13.88 11.00
C LEU A 306 0.02 15.24 11.68
N GLN A 307 0.53 15.24 12.92
CA GLN A 307 0.92 16.47 13.62
C GLN A 307 2.18 17.10 13.03
N ASN A 308 3.16 16.28 12.64
CA ASN A 308 4.42 16.79 12.07
C ASN A 308 4.22 17.48 10.72
N TYR A 309 3.32 16.96 9.88
CA TYR A 309 2.99 17.58 8.57
C TYR A 309 2.10 18.82 8.67
N GLY A 310 1.45 19.06 9.82
CA GLY A 310 0.78 20.32 10.11
C GLY A 310 1.76 21.47 10.45
N ASN A 311 2.99 21.13 10.83
CA ASN A 311 3.98 22.06 11.38
C ASN A 311 5.23 22.26 10.49
N GLU A 312 5.20 21.86 9.22
CA GLU A 312 6.30 22.06 8.25
C GLU A 312 6.48 23.54 7.83
N SER A 313 6.66 24.43 8.82
CA SER A 313 7.55 25.59 8.74
C SER A 313 8.87 25.35 9.48
N LYS A 314 9.14 24.14 10.01
CA LYS A 314 10.44 23.81 10.61
C LYS A 314 10.91 22.42 10.19
N VAL A 315 12.04 22.41 9.49
CA VAL A 315 12.92 21.27 9.24
C VAL A 315 13.05 20.43 10.52
N LEU A 316 12.83 19.12 10.42
CA LEU A 316 13.06 18.17 11.52
C LEU A 316 14.51 18.29 12.01
N PRO A 317 14.77 18.64 13.28
CA PRO A 317 16.08 18.44 13.87
C PRO A 317 16.28 16.97 14.18
N ASN A 318 17.46 16.44 13.87
CA ASN A 318 17.97 15.19 14.44
C ASN A 318 17.99 15.33 15.97
N GLY A 319 17.03 14.72 16.67
CA GLY A 319 16.94 14.77 18.13
C GLY A 319 16.41 13.46 18.71
N ILE A 320 17.31 12.71 19.34
CA ILE A 320 17.06 11.46 20.05
C ILE A 320 16.44 11.78 21.42
N SER A 321 15.37 11.09 21.79
CA SER A 321 14.89 10.99 23.17
C SER A 321 14.21 9.63 23.38
N ASN A 322 14.86 8.75 24.14
CA ASN A 322 14.35 7.42 24.51
C ASN A 322 13.23 7.56 25.55
N GLY A 323 11.98 7.42 25.12
CA GLY A 323 10.83 7.15 26.00
C GLY A 323 10.67 5.64 26.21
N LYS A 324 10.65 5.20 27.47
CA LYS A 324 10.45 3.78 27.85
C LYS A 324 9.07 3.27 27.39
N PRO A 325 8.94 2.01 26.94
CA PRO A 325 7.64 1.44 26.63
C PRO A 325 6.85 1.13 27.90
N THR A 326 5.62 1.60 27.98
CA THR A 326 4.60 1.16 28.94
C THR A 326 4.10 -0.22 28.52
N VAL A 327 4.45 -1.24 29.31
CA VAL A 327 3.94 -2.62 29.16
C VAL A 327 2.45 -2.63 29.54
N LYS A 328 1.57 -3.02 28.62
CA LYS A 328 0.19 -3.39 28.93
C LYS A 328 0.17 -4.86 29.34
N THR A 329 -0.10 -5.12 30.61
CA THR A 329 -0.27 -6.47 31.17
C THR A 329 -1.64 -7.00 30.79
N TYR A 330 -1.71 -8.02 29.94
CA TYR A 330 -2.90 -8.86 29.82
C TYR A 330 -2.78 -9.99 30.85
N GLN A 331 -3.69 -9.98 31.84
CA GLN A 331 -3.92 -11.14 32.71
C GLN A 331 -4.72 -12.17 31.91
N ASN A 332 -4.20 -13.37 31.76
CA ASN A 332 -5.01 -14.52 31.38
C ASN A 332 -4.75 -15.65 32.37
N GLY A 333 -5.86 -16.19 32.89
CA GLY A 333 -5.91 -17.15 33.97
C GLY A 333 -5.38 -18.54 33.60
N ASN A 334 -4.99 -19.24 34.65
CA ASN A 334 -4.44 -20.59 34.68
C ASN A 334 -5.22 -21.63 33.86
N ALA A 335 -4.49 -22.44 33.08
CA ALA A 335 -4.83 -23.84 32.83
C ALA A 335 -3.54 -24.68 32.79
N ILE A 336 -3.58 -25.82 33.48
CA ILE A 336 -2.47 -26.70 33.80
C ILE A 336 -2.11 -27.63 32.63
N LYS A 337 -0.79 -27.85 32.50
CA LYS A 337 -0.01 -28.79 31.66
C LYS A 337 -0.69 -30.05 31.10
N SER A 338 -0.23 -30.46 29.92
CA SER A 338 0.41 -31.78 29.76
C SER A 338 1.57 -31.72 28.74
N SER A 339 2.59 -32.53 29.00
CA SER A 339 3.90 -32.62 28.33
C SER A 339 3.99 -33.86 27.44
N ASN A 340 4.78 -33.75 26.35
CA ASN A 340 5.54 -34.76 25.57
C ASN A 340 5.49 -34.33 24.09
N GLY A 341 6.53 -34.31 23.26
CA GLY A 341 7.92 -34.74 23.34
C GLY A 341 8.65 -34.28 22.05
N SER A 342 9.97 -34.26 22.15
CA SER A 342 11.01 -33.88 21.17
C SER A 342 10.79 -34.21 19.68
N LEU A 343 11.27 -33.32 18.77
CA LEU A 343 12.35 -33.64 17.83
C LEU A 343 12.87 -32.39 17.08
N ASN A 344 14.14 -32.07 17.35
CA ASN A 344 14.98 -31.13 16.61
C ASN A 344 15.27 -31.64 15.20
N GLY A 345 15.24 -30.76 14.20
CA GLY A 345 15.68 -31.03 12.83
C GLY A 345 16.30 -29.80 12.18
N VAL A 346 17.59 -29.59 12.45
CA VAL A 346 18.47 -28.66 11.74
C VAL A 346 18.79 -29.29 10.38
N TYR A 347 18.60 -28.57 9.27
CA TYR A 347 19.14 -28.96 7.96
C TYR A 347 20.09 -27.91 7.43
N SER A 348 21.35 -28.33 7.32
CA SER A 348 22.51 -27.62 6.80
C SER A 348 22.63 -27.79 5.29
N ASN A 349 23.31 -26.81 4.67
CA ASN A 349 23.74 -26.75 3.27
C ASN A 349 24.38 -28.04 2.73
N GLY A 350 24.08 -28.36 1.48
CA GLY A 350 24.85 -29.28 0.64
C GLY A 350 25.00 -28.73 -0.78
N ASN A 351 26.22 -28.29 -1.11
CA ASN A 351 26.66 -28.07 -2.49
C ASN A 351 26.76 -29.41 -3.23
N GLY A 352 26.19 -29.50 -4.43
CA GLY A 352 26.36 -30.63 -5.34
C GLY A 352 26.69 -30.13 -6.75
N VAL A 353 27.95 -30.34 -7.15
CA VAL A 353 28.47 -30.18 -8.50
C VAL A 353 28.29 -31.50 -9.24
N HIS A 354 27.75 -31.48 -10.45
CA HIS A 354 27.86 -32.52 -11.50
C HIS A 354 27.32 -31.91 -12.81
N HIS A 355 27.80 -32.21 -14.01
CA HIS A 355 29.06 -32.77 -14.49
C HIS A 355 29.25 -32.27 -15.93
#